data_AF-A0A9E2H4Y0-F1
#
_entry.id   AF-A0A9E2H4Y0-F1
#
_cell.length_a   1.000
_cell.length_b   1.000
_cell.length_c   1.000
_cell.angle_alpha   90.00
_cell.angle_beta   90.00
_cell.angle_gamma   90.00
#
_symmetry.space_group_name_H-M   'P 1'
#
loop_
_entity.id
_entity.type
_entity.pdbx_description
1 polymer ?
#
loop_
_entity_poly.entity_id
_entity_poly.type
_entity_poly.pdbx_seq_one_letter_code
_entity_poly.pdbx_strand_id
1 'polypeptide(L)'
;MKKTIYIIIALAAIALIASFIYNLGIKKEGAGPAGAGMPQTKEDLKKLVDLAFPPPPAEIFSLSGVVKTIVGATIAMEVDDPEDYLPHPDGSPRRKQTRFASLLAETKITLIDTTQLDREGNPKVTNLKLADLKTGYAITVWSSQNIKTAQKFDVTEIQLVKY
;
A
#
# COMPACT_ATOMS: atom_id res chain seq x y z
N MET A 1 -1.82 18.33 17.01
CA MET A 1 -0.77 19.28 16.58
C MET A 1 0.20 18.73 15.52
N LYS A 2 0.68 17.47 15.59
CA LYS A 2 1.62 16.93 14.58
C LYS A 2 1.02 16.78 13.16
N LYS A 3 -0.25 16.36 13.01
CA LYS A 3 -0.92 16.21 11.70
C LYS A 3 -1.00 17.52 10.90
N THR A 4 -1.21 18.65 11.58
CA THR A 4 -1.28 19.97 10.95
C THR A 4 0.07 20.39 10.37
N ILE A 5 1.19 20.01 11.01
CA ILE A 5 2.54 20.33 10.55
C ILE A 5 2.89 19.53 9.28
N TYR A 6 2.55 18.24 9.20
CA TYR A 6 2.76 17.44 7.98
C TYR A 6 1.91 17.91 6.81
N ILE A 7 0.69 18.38 7.05
CA ILE A 7 -0.18 18.96 6.02
C ILE A 7 0.39 20.28 5.50
N ILE A 8 0.95 21.13 6.38
CA ILE A 8 1.60 22.38 5.99
C ILE A 8 2.88 22.10 5.19
N ILE A 9 3.67 21.10 5.56
CA ILE A 9 4.89 20.71 4.81
C ILE A 9 4.53 20.11 3.45
N ALA A 10 3.50 19.27 3.35
CA ALA A 10 3.03 18.71 2.09
C ALA A 10 2.44 19.80 1.17
N LEU A 11 1.65 20.73 1.71
CA LEU A 11 1.14 21.88 0.97
C LEU A 11 2.25 22.84 0.54
N ALA A 12 3.28 23.05 1.37
CA ALA A 12 4.45 23.85 1.01
C ALA A 12 5.28 23.19 -0.10
N ALA A 13 5.42 21.87 -0.08
CA ALA A 13 6.08 21.11 -1.14
C ALA A 13 5.30 21.19 -2.46
N ILE A 14 3.96 21.07 -2.42
CA ILE A 14 3.10 21.19 -3.60
C ILE A 14 3.07 22.64 -4.13
N ALA A 15 3.04 23.64 -3.25
CA ALA A 15 3.11 25.05 -3.63
C ALA A 15 4.48 25.43 -4.24
N LEU A 16 5.57 24.84 -3.75
CA LEU A 16 6.89 24.97 -4.36
C LEU A 16 6.94 24.34 -5.76
N ILE A 17 6.34 23.16 -5.94
CA ILE A 17 6.25 22.49 -7.25
C ILE A 17 5.36 23.29 -8.22
N ALA A 18 4.22 23.81 -7.76
CA ALA A 18 3.32 24.62 -8.57
C ALA A 18 3.93 25.99 -8.95
N SER A 19 4.65 26.64 -8.03
CA SER A 19 5.42 27.86 -8.29
C SER A 19 6.58 27.61 -9.27
N PHE A 20 7.23 26.44 -9.19
CA PHE A 20 8.27 26.02 -10.12
C PHE A 20 7.71 25.82 -11.53
N ILE A 21 6.52 25.22 -11.66
CA ILE A 21 5.82 25.02 -12.94
C ILE A 21 5.31 26.36 -13.51
N TYR A 22 4.77 27.25 -12.69
CA TYR A 22 4.27 28.55 -13.13
C TYR A 22 5.40 29.46 -13.64
N ASN A 23 6.57 29.42 -13.03
CA ASN A 23 7.77 30.13 -13.51
C ASN A 23 8.42 29.51 -14.77
N LEU A 24 8.10 28.26 -15.11
CA LEU A 24 8.54 27.61 -16.37
C LEU A 24 7.62 27.95 -17.56
N GLY A 25 6.40 28.43 -17.31
CA GLY A 25 5.37 28.69 -18.35
C GLY A 25 5.35 30.11 -18.94
N ILE A 26 6.09 31.06 -18.37
CA ILE A 26 6.17 32.43 -18.89
C ILE A 26 7.64 32.82 -19.11
N LYS A 27 8.18 32.48 -20.28
CA LYS A 27 9.25 33.27 -20.90
C LYS A 27 8.75 33.83 -22.21
N LYS A 28 8.15 35.02 -22.10
CA LYS A 28 8.29 36.06 -23.13
C LYS A 28 9.79 36.35 -23.29
N GLU A 29 10.18 36.54 -24.54
CA GLU A 29 11.51 36.90 -25.02
C GLU A 29 12.12 38.05 -24.20
N GLY A 30 13.39 37.91 -23.79
CA GLY A 30 14.20 39.04 -23.31
C GLY A 30 15.12 38.75 -22.11
N ALA A 31 16.42 38.76 -22.37
CA ALA A 31 17.52 39.25 -21.50
C ALA A 31 17.72 38.69 -20.07
N GLY A 32 18.59 37.67 -19.94
CA GLY A 32 19.59 37.37 -18.87
C GLY A 32 19.25 37.49 -17.36
N PRO A 33 20.19 37.20 -16.43
CA PRO A 33 21.10 36.05 -16.30
C PRO A 33 20.78 35.20 -15.03
N ALA A 34 21.48 34.08 -14.85
CA ALA A 34 21.50 33.22 -13.63
C ALA A 34 20.23 32.42 -13.29
N GLY A 35 20.20 31.16 -13.74
CA GLY A 35 19.19 30.18 -13.33
C GLY A 35 18.89 29.18 -14.44
N ALA A 36 19.91 28.54 -14.99
CA ALA A 36 19.76 27.51 -16.01
C ALA A 36 19.17 26.23 -15.40
N GLY A 37 17.86 26.22 -15.16
CA GLY A 37 17.11 24.98 -15.02
C GLY A 37 17.05 24.32 -16.39
N MET A 38 17.88 23.31 -16.62
CA MET A 38 17.76 22.46 -17.82
C MET A 38 16.33 21.93 -17.89
N PRO A 39 15.71 21.85 -19.09
CA PRO A 39 14.41 21.21 -19.24
C PRO A 39 14.57 19.75 -18.83
N GLN A 40 14.09 19.39 -17.64
CA GLN A 40 14.09 17.99 -17.22
C GLN A 40 13.23 17.21 -18.21
N THR A 41 13.83 16.16 -18.77
CA THR A 41 13.13 15.26 -19.68
C THR A 41 12.03 14.52 -18.91
N LYS A 42 11.03 13.99 -19.61
CA LYS A 42 9.99 13.17 -18.97
C LYS A 42 10.61 11.98 -18.23
N GLU A 43 11.73 11.46 -18.73
CA GLU A 43 12.53 10.42 -18.10
C GLU A 43 13.14 10.87 -16.76
N ASP A 44 13.64 12.10 -16.66
CA ASP A 44 14.20 12.63 -15.41
C ASP A 44 13.13 12.85 -14.34
N LEU A 45 11.97 13.37 -14.75
CA LEU A 45 10.80 13.49 -13.89
C LEU A 45 10.32 12.11 -13.40
N LYS A 46 10.27 11.11 -14.29
CA LYS A 46 9.90 9.74 -13.92
C LYS A 46 10.85 9.16 -12.88
N LYS A 47 12.17 9.35 -13.03
CA LYS A 47 13.16 8.86 -12.04
C LYS A 47 12.98 9.49 -10.66
N LEU A 48 12.63 10.78 -10.60
CA LEU A 48 12.35 11.46 -9.33
C LEU A 48 11.07 10.93 -8.69
N VAL A 49 10.03 10.68 -9.48
CA VAL A 49 8.78 10.06 -9.00
C VAL A 49 9.04 8.64 -8.50
N ASP A 50 9.74 7.81 -9.27
CA ASP A 50 10.08 6.43 -8.89
C ASP A 50 10.97 6.39 -7.63
N LEU A 51 11.82 7.40 -7.41
CA LEU A 51 12.66 7.51 -6.21
C LEU A 51 11.83 7.85 -4.96
N ALA A 52 10.86 8.77 -5.08
CA ALA A 52 10.01 9.19 -3.98
C ALA A 52 8.87 8.17 -3.69
N PHE A 53 8.36 7.53 -4.74
CA PHE A 53 7.26 6.57 -4.70
C PHE A 53 7.66 5.35 -5.53
N PRO A 54 8.47 4.44 -4.96
CA PRO A 54 8.92 3.26 -5.69
C PRO A 54 7.72 2.44 -6.15
N PRO A 55 7.73 1.95 -7.40
CA PRO A 55 6.67 1.10 -7.89
C PRO A 55 6.59 -0.19 -7.07
N PRO A 56 5.39 -0.80 -6.97
CA PRO A 56 5.26 -2.10 -6.34
C PRO A 56 6.17 -3.12 -7.05
N PRO A 57 6.69 -4.12 -6.32
CA PRO A 57 7.52 -5.15 -6.92
C PRO A 57 6.80 -5.86 -8.06
N ALA A 58 7.56 -6.47 -8.97
CA ALA A 58 7.01 -7.24 -10.09
C ALA A 58 6.23 -8.47 -9.60
N GLU A 59 6.67 -9.02 -8.47
CA GLU A 59 6.05 -10.16 -7.83
C GLU A 59 5.60 -9.79 -6.42
N ILE A 60 4.36 -10.15 -6.10
CA ILE A 60 3.79 -9.99 -4.77
C ILE A 60 3.36 -11.38 -4.33
N PHE A 61 3.82 -11.81 -3.16
CA PHE A 61 3.47 -13.10 -2.56
C PHE A 61 2.58 -12.95 -1.33
N SER A 62 2.28 -11.71 -0.93
CA SER A 62 1.40 -11.43 0.19
C SER A 62 0.53 -10.22 -0.04
N LEU A 63 -0.69 -10.27 0.49
CA LEU A 63 -1.64 -9.16 0.44
C LEU A 63 -2.24 -8.95 1.82
N SER A 64 -2.41 -7.68 2.20
CA SER A 64 -3.13 -7.31 3.41
C SER A 64 -4.44 -6.66 3.04
N GLY A 65 -5.49 -7.01 3.78
CA GLY A 65 -6.82 -6.50 3.51
C GLY A 65 -7.82 -6.83 4.61
N VAL A 66 -9.08 -6.48 4.36
CA VAL A 66 -10.18 -6.72 5.29
C VAL A 66 -11.06 -7.83 4.76
N VAL A 67 -11.39 -8.81 5.59
CA VAL A 67 -12.32 -9.88 5.26
C VAL A 67 -13.71 -9.29 5.00
N LYS A 68 -14.26 -9.49 3.81
CA LYS A 68 -15.62 -9.07 3.43
C LYS A 68 -16.62 -10.19 3.63
N THR A 69 -16.29 -11.41 3.18
CA THR A 69 -17.12 -12.60 3.34
C THR A 69 -16.26 -13.86 3.38
N ILE A 70 -16.82 -14.94 3.94
CA ILE A 70 -16.21 -16.27 3.96
C ILE A 70 -17.24 -17.26 3.43
N VAL A 71 -16.90 -18.01 2.38
CA VAL A 71 -17.76 -19.01 1.75
C VAL A 71 -16.97 -20.30 1.55
N GLY A 72 -17.33 -21.34 2.30
CA GLY A 72 -16.56 -22.59 2.33
C GLY A 72 -15.10 -22.31 2.72
N ALA A 73 -14.15 -22.80 1.91
CA ALA A 73 -12.72 -22.57 2.08
C ALA A 73 -12.20 -21.32 1.35
N THR A 74 -13.06 -20.37 0.95
CA THR A 74 -12.64 -19.15 0.26
C THR A 74 -13.00 -17.91 1.06
N ILE A 75 -12.03 -17.00 1.19
CA ILE A 75 -12.16 -15.70 1.82
C ILE A 75 -12.19 -14.63 0.73
N ALA A 76 -13.27 -13.85 0.67
CA ALA A 76 -13.27 -12.62 -0.11
C ALA A 76 -12.70 -11.50 0.77
N MET A 77 -11.65 -10.84 0.28
CA MET A 77 -10.98 -9.74 0.96
C MET A 77 -11.01 -8.47 0.12
N GLU A 78 -11.24 -7.35 0.78
CA GLU A 78 -11.04 -6.02 0.21
C GLU A 78 -9.59 -5.59 0.48
N VAL A 79 -8.83 -5.35 -0.59
CA VAL A 79 -7.43 -4.94 -0.56
C VAL A 79 -7.27 -3.62 -1.32
N ASP A 80 -6.24 -2.85 -0.98
CA ASP A 80 -5.82 -1.74 -1.83
C ASP A 80 -5.25 -2.28 -3.14
N ASP A 81 -5.46 -1.55 -4.23
CA ASP A 81 -4.94 -1.94 -5.54
C ASP A 81 -3.43 -1.69 -5.62
N PRO A 82 -2.58 -2.72 -5.81
CA PRO A 82 -1.14 -2.52 -5.91
C PRO A 82 -0.74 -1.57 -7.05
N GLU A 83 -1.52 -1.53 -8.14
CA GLU A 83 -1.25 -0.63 -9.26
C GLU A 83 -1.62 0.83 -8.97
N ASP A 84 -2.41 1.08 -7.94
CA ASP A 84 -2.84 2.42 -7.51
C ASP A 84 -1.98 2.93 -6.34
N TYR A 85 -0.66 2.91 -6.52
CA TYR A 85 0.31 3.17 -5.47
C TYR A 85 0.68 4.66 -5.34
N LEU A 86 0.52 5.44 -6.41
CA LEU A 86 0.86 6.86 -6.43
C LEU A 86 -0.17 7.67 -5.63
N PRO A 87 0.25 8.72 -4.91
CA PRO A 87 -0.70 9.63 -4.26
C PRO A 87 -1.58 10.35 -5.28
N HIS A 88 -2.87 10.48 -4.98
CA HIS A 88 -3.79 11.22 -5.83
C HIS A 88 -3.77 12.73 -5.50
N PRO A 89 -3.60 13.62 -6.49
CA PRO A 89 -3.56 15.07 -6.25
C PRO A 89 -4.86 15.65 -5.67
N ASP A 90 -5.99 15.01 -5.93
CA ASP A 90 -7.30 15.38 -5.41
C ASP A 90 -7.55 14.87 -3.98
N GLY A 91 -6.59 14.14 -3.40
CA GLY A 91 -6.70 13.54 -2.07
C GLY A 91 -7.67 12.36 -2.00
N SER A 92 -8.14 11.85 -3.14
CA SER A 92 -8.97 10.64 -3.15
C SER A 92 -8.18 9.44 -2.61
N PRO A 93 -8.86 8.50 -1.92
CA PRO A 93 -8.20 7.31 -1.42
C PRO A 93 -7.76 6.40 -2.57
N ARG A 94 -6.80 5.53 -2.29
CA ARG A 94 -6.43 4.44 -3.20
C ARG A 94 -7.65 3.61 -3.56
N ARG A 95 -7.70 3.18 -4.80
CA ARG A 95 -8.68 2.24 -5.32
C ARG A 95 -8.58 0.94 -4.54
N LYS A 96 -9.75 0.42 -4.16
CA LYS A 96 -9.88 -0.88 -3.53
C LYS A 96 -10.42 -1.90 -4.51
N GLN A 97 -10.06 -3.15 -4.30
CA GLN A 97 -10.55 -4.27 -5.09
C GLN A 97 -10.82 -5.49 -4.22
N THR A 98 -11.76 -6.32 -4.66
CA THR A 98 -12.05 -7.59 -4.01
C THR A 98 -11.17 -8.69 -4.62
N ARG A 99 -10.43 -9.40 -3.76
CA ARG A 99 -9.63 -10.58 -4.11
C ARG A 99 -10.15 -11.80 -3.35
N PHE A 100 -9.95 -12.98 -3.93
CA PHE A 100 -10.42 -14.25 -3.38
C PHE A 100 -9.24 -15.13 -2.98
N ALA A 101 -9.06 -15.30 -1.68
CA ALA A 101 -8.07 -16.16 -1.07
C ALA A 101 -8.68 -17.55 -0.83
N SER A 102 -8.23 -18.56 -1.57
CA SER A 102 -8.65 -19.95 -1.38
C SER A 102 -7.68 -20.68 -0.45
N LEU A 103 -8.23 -21.32 0.59
CA LEU A 103 -7.44 -22.06 1.56
C LEU A 103 -7.21 -23.48 1.07
N LEU A 104 -5.97 -23.93 1.20
CA LEU A 104 -5.53 -25.31 1.04
C LEU A 104 -5.72 -26.06 2.38
N ALA A 105 -5.58 -27.38 2.35
CA ALA A 105 -5.76 -28.21 3.55
C ALA A 105 -4.70 -27.90 4.63
N GLU A 106 -3.52 -27.49 4.18
CA GLU A 106 -2.32 -27.18 4.96
C GLU A 106 -2.16 -25.68 5.27
N THR A 107 -3.13 -24.83 4.89
CA THR A 107 -3.04 -23.39 5.17
C THR A 107 -2.93 -23.14 6.66
N LYS A 108 -1.86 -22.47 7.08
CA LYS A 108 -1.65 -22.08 8.47
C LYS A 108 -2.40 -20.79 8.77
N ILE A 109 -3.19 -20.76 9.84
CA ILE A 109 -3.88 -19.54 10.29
C ILE A 109 -3.38 -19.18 11.68
N THR A 110 -2.87 -17.97 11.86
CA THR A 110 -2.26 -17.54 13.12
C THR A 110 -2.84 -16.21 13.60
N LEU A 111 -2.97 -16.08 14.91
CA LEU A 111 -3.18 -14.82 15.61
C LEU A 111 -1.91 -14.45 16.36
N ILE A 112 -1.38 -13.26 16.09
CA ILE A 112 -0.38 -12.58 16.90
C ILE A 112 -1.12 -11.60 17.79
N ASP A 113 -1.19 -11.88 19.09
CA ASP A 113 -1.78 -10.98 20.08
C ASP A 113 -0.67 -10.19 20.79
N THR A 114 -0.48 -8.93 20.41
CA THR A 114 0.53 -8.05 21.04
C THR A 114 0.08 -7.50 22.39
N THR A 115 -1.17 -7.75 22.80
CA THR A 115 -1.68 -7.39 24.14
C THR A 115 -1.36 -8.46 25.19
N GLN A 116 -0.93 -9.65 24.77
CA GLN A 116 -0.54 -10.75 25.64
C GLN A 116 0.90 -11.13 25.33
N LEU A 117 1.76 -11.16 26.35
CA LEU A 117 3.14 -11.63 26.20
C LEU A 117 3.29 -13.03 26.76
N ASP A 118 4.13 -13.83 26.11
CA ASP A 118 4.58 -15.11 26.66
C ASP A 118 5.64 -14.92 27.75
N ARG A 119 6.19 -16.03 28.25
CA ARG A 119 7.19 -16.01 29.33
C ARG A 119 8.53 -15.39 28.92
N GLU A 120 8.76 -15.26 27.62
CA GLU A 120 9.97 -14.70 27.02
C GLU A 120 9.77 -13.22 26.62
N GLY A 121 8.57 -12.68 26.81
CA GLY A 121 8.22 -11.31 26.49
C GLY A 121 7.82 -11.11 25.02
N ASN A 122 7.60 -12.18 24.26
CA ASN A 122 7.13 -12.08 22.87
C ASN A 122 5.61 -12.02 22.79
N PRO A 123 5.03 -11.39 21.75
CA PRO A 123 3.59 -11.47 21.49
C PRO A 123 3.12 -12.92 21.43
N LYS A 124 2.00 -13.20 22.08
CA LYS A 124 1.43 -14.54 22.11
C LYS A 124 0.93 -14.93 20.72
N VAL A 125 1.48 -16.01 20.18
CA VAL A 125 1.05 -16.60 18.92
C VAL A 125 0.08 -17.76 19.18
N THR A 126 -1.09 -17.72 18.54
CA THR A 126 -2.11 -18.77 18.65
C THR A 126 -2.48 -19.29 17.26
N ASN A 127 -2.52 -20.61 17.08
CA ASN A 127 -3.04 -21.22 15.86
C ASN A 127 -4.57 -21.14 15.87
N LEU A 128 -5.14 -20.67 14.77
CA LEU A 128 -6.58 -20.53 14.57
C LEU A 128 -7.09 -21.54 13.54
N LYS A 129 -8.41 -21.73 13.54
CA LYS A 129 -9.15 -22.40 12.48
C LYS A 129 -9.86 -21.36 11.62
N LEU A 130 -10.27 -21.75 10.41
CA LEU A 130 -11.05 -20.88 9.52
C LEU A 130 -12.33 -20.37 10.20
N ALA A 131 -12.96 -21.19 11.04
CA ALA A 131 -14.17 -20.82 11.78
C ALA A 131 -13.95 -19.68 12.81
N ASP A 132 -12.70 -19.41 13.20
CA ASP A 132 -12.35 -18.32 14.11
C ASP A 132 -12.24 -16.97 13.37
N LEU A 133 -12.12 -17.00 12.03
CA LEU A 133 -12.10 -15.80 11.20
C LEU A 133 -13.49 -15.23 11.02
N LYS A 134 -13.58 -13.89 11.04
CA LYS A 134 -14.84 -13.17 10.90
C LYS A 134 -14.71 -12.06 9.87
N THR A 135 -15.86 -11.69 9.31
CA THR A 135 -15.99 -10.48 8.50
C THR A 135 -15.57 -9.26 9.30
N GLY A 136 -14.83 -8.35 8.66
CA GLY A 136 -14.28 -7.15 9.28
C GLY A 136 -12.87 -7.31 9.84
N TYR A 137 -12.33 -8.53 9.92
CA TYR A 137 -10.96 -8.72 10.37
C TYR A 137 -9.95 -8.22 9.32
N ALA A 138 -8.95 -7.47 9.79
CA ALA A 138 -7.77 -7.16 9.00
C ALA A 138 -6.83 -8.36 9.06
N ILE A 139 -6.49 -8.90 7.88
CA ILE A 139 -5.65 -10.08 7.75
C ILE A 139 -4.56 -9.81 6.71
N THR A 140 -3.43 -10.49 6.88
CA THR A 140 -2.42 -10.65 5.84
C THR A 140 -2.46 -12.11 5.37
N VAL A 141 -2.42 -12.31 4.06
CA VAL A 141 -2.39 -13.64 3.44
C VAL A 141 -1.12 -13.79 2.63
N TRP A 142 -0.56 -14.99 2.60
CA TRP A 142 0.62 -15.35 1.80
C TRP A 142 0.27 -16.46 0.81
N SER A 143 0.94 -16.45 -0.34
CA SER A 143 0.85 -17.46 -1.38
C SER A 143 2.24 -17.89 -1.83
N SER A 144 2.37 -19.12 -2.34
CA SER A 144 3.57 -19.59 -3.04
C SER A 144 3.66 -19.07 -4.48
N GLN A 145 2.63 -18.40 -4.97
CA GLN A 145 2.53 -17.90 -6.34
C GLN A 145 2.56 -16.37 -6.35
N ASN A 146 2.94 -15.78 -7.49
CA ASN A 146 2.81 -14.34 -7.70
C ASN A 146 1.31 -13.97 -7.80
N ILE A 147 0.83 -13.20 -6.84
CA ILE A 147 -0.58 -12.80 -6.69
C ILE A 147 -0.83 -11.34 -7.03
N LYS A 148 0.16 -10.61 -7.55
CA LYS A 148 0.07 -9.17 -7.84
C LYS A 148 -1.20 -8.77 -8.61
N THR A 149 -1.53 -9.51 -9.66
CA THR A 149 -2.70 -9.25 -10.52
C THR A 149 -3.79 -10.31 -10.39
N ALA A 150 -3.54 -11.40 -9.64
CA ALA A 150 -4.44 -12.55 -9.55
C ALA A 150 -5.73 -12.22 -8.79
N GLN A 151 -6.91 -12.42 -9.41
CA GLN A 151 -8.18 -12.17 -8.74
C GLN A 151 -8.49 -13.23 -7.68
N LYS A 152 -8.08 -14.47 -7.95
CA LYS A 152 -8.22 -15.62 -7.07
C LYS A 152 -6.88 -16.33 -6.97
N PHE A 153 -6.50 -16.78 -5.78
CA PHE A 153 -5.23 -17.46 -5.53
C PHE A 153 -5.30 -18.36 -4.30
N ASP A 154 -4.40 -19.34 -4.26
CA ASP A 154 -4.26 -20.27 -3.15
C ASP A 154 -3.37 -19.68 -2.06
N VAL A 155 -3.73 -19.94 -0.80
CA VAL A 155 -3.09 -19.34 0.37
C VAL A 155 -2.34 -20.39 1.16
N THR A 156 -1.09 -20.09 1.52
CA THR A 156 -0.25 -20.93 2.37
C THR A 156 -0.31 -20.50 3.84
N GLU A 157 -0.47 -19.20 4.10
CA GLU A 157 -0.55 -18.66 5.46
C GLU A 157 -1.53 -17.48 5.55
N ILE A 158 -2.23 -17.40 6.67
CA ILE A 158 -3.06 -16.27 7.08
C ILE A 158 -2.59 -15.81 8.45
N GLN A 159 -2.37 -14.52 8.60
CA GLN A 159 -2.00 -13.90 9.87
C GLN A 159 -2.98 -12.79 10.23
N LEU A 160 -3.33 -12.78 11.51
CA LEU A 160 -4.09 -11.73 12.16
C LEU A 160 -3.21 -11.10 13.22
N VAL A 161 -3.20 -9.77 13.25
CA VAL A 161 -2.48 -9.01 14.28
C VAL A 161 -3.50 -8.27 15.12
N LYS A 162 -3.51 -8.57 16.41
CA LYS A 162 -4.32 -7.87 17.41
C LYS A 162 -3.39 -7.03 18.27
N TYR A 163 -3.71 -5.75 18.37
CA TYR A 163 -3.00 -4.75 19.15
C TYR A 163 -3.88 -4.10 20.21
#